data_AF-A0A0N4TAI5-F1
#
_entry.id   AF-A0A0N4TAI5-F1
#
_cell.length_a   1.000
_cell.length_b   1.000
_cell.length_c   1.000
_cell.angle_alpha   90.00
_cell.angle_beta   90.00
_cell.angle_gamma   90.00
#
_symmetry.space_group_name_H-M   'P 1'
#
loop_
_entity.id
_entity.type
_entity.pdbx_description
1 polymer ?
#
loop_
_entity_poly.entity_id
_entity_poly.type
_entity_poly.pdbx_seq_one_letter_code
_entity_poly.pdbx_strand_id
1 'polypeptide(L)'
;LFFYELFLDSGRVGFYLRVTAVEDWCERDFPGYYTYEIGPMERSHIIPAMTTNSEPLEIQHDCTYLVHMHSMPYPYGDPNFATGIKYMVPTCIEGYCSCESQNVVPAAENVSVRTYQKGGTIKAVVSWTYPAISGHTHQFRFDLSERFYHNHLNFANPNAFKYRIADMPSHVVYAEEVSVDIIKILD
;
A
#
# COMPACT_ATOMS: atom_id res chain seq x y z
N LEU A 1 2.69 2.00 -3.88
CA LEU A 1 4.13 2.16 -3.55
C LEU A 1 4.87 2.26 -4.87
N PHE A 2 5.63 3.33 -5.07
CA PHE A 2 6.45 3.55 -6.27
C PHE A 2 7.89 3.23 -5.93
N PHE A 3 8.60 2.59 -6.85
CA PHE A 3 10.04 2.40 -6.80
C PHE A 3 10.66 3.07 -8.02
N TYR A 4 11.84 3.65 -7.86
CA TYR A 4 12.53 4.32 -8.95
C TYR A 4 14.05 4.23 -8.80
N GLU A 5 14.72 4.07 -9.93
CA GLU A 5 16.17 4.12 -10.06
C GLU A 5 16.58 5.47 -10.64
N LEU A 6 17.72 5.99 -10.17
CA LEU A 6 18.14 7.36 -10.44
C LEU A 6 19.62 7.39 -10.80
N PHE A 7 19.95 8.15 -11.85
CA PHE A 7 21.34 8.50 -12.12
C PHE A 7 21.90 9.42 -11.05
N LEU A 8 23.17 9.23 -10.75
CA LEU A 8 23.95 10.05 -9.83
C LEU A 8 24.00 11.49 -10.33
N ASP A 9 23.67 12.41 -9.43
CA ASP A 9 23.56 13.84 -9.72
C ASP A 9 23.82 14.62 -8.44
N SER A 10 24.95 15.33 -8.41
CA SER A 10 25.39 16.08 -7.24
C SER A 10 24.63 17.39 -7.03
N GLY A 11 23.90 17.88 -8.05
CA GLY A 11 23.08 19.09 -7.94
C GLY A 11 21.68 18.82 -7.41
N ARG A 12 21.29 17.55 -7.28
CA ARG A 12 19.93 17.17 -6.91
C ARG A 12 19.69 17.28 -5.42
N VAL A 13 18.64 17.99 -5.04
CA VAL A 13 18.23 18.19 -3.64
C VAL A 13 16.94 17.46 -3.28
N GLY A 14 16.24 16.89 -4.26
CA GLY A 14 15.03 16.09 -4.04
C GLY A 14 14.18 15.96 -5.30
N PHE A 15 12.90 15.61 -5.12
CA PHE A 15 11.96 15.40 -6.22
C PHE A 15 10.58 15.99 -5.95
N TYR A 16 9.97 16.49 -7.02
CA TYR A 16 8.53 16.65 -7.13
C TYR A 16 7.94 15.37 -7.70
N LEU A 17 6.87 14.88 -7.09
CA LEU A 17 6.06 13.79 -7.62
C LEU A 17 4.64 14.29 -7.80
N ARG A 18 4.09 14.10 -9.00
CA ARG A 18 2.69 14.34 -9.33
C ARG A 18 2.10 13.07 -9.91
N VAL A 19 0.95 12.66 -9.38
CA VAL A 19 0.15 11.56 -9.93
C VAL A 19 -1.24 12.09 -10.20
N THR A 20 -1.74 11.88 -11.42
CA THR A 20 -3.10 12.28 -11.82
C THR A 20 -3.76 11.15 -12.56
N ALA A 21 -5.05 10.93 -12.32
CA ALA A 21 -5.85 10.09 -13.19
C ALA A 21 -5.98 10.74 -14.58
N VAL A 22 -6.18 9.91 -15.61
CA VAL A 22 -6.39 10.37 -16.98
C VAL A 22 -7.87 10.43 -17.32
N GLU A 23 -8.66 9.50 -16.78
CA GLU A 23 -10.10 9.43 -16.99
C GLU A 23 -10.87 10.13 -15.86
N ASP A 24 -11.84 10.99 -16.22
CA ASP A 24 -12.63 11.81 -15.27
C ASP A 24 -13.30 10.99 -14.16
N TRP A 25 -13.74 9.76 -14.45
CA TRP A 25 -14.40 8.92 -13.46
C TRP A 25 -13.44 8.39 -12.39
N CYS A 26 -12.16 8.24 -12.75
CA CYS A 26 -11.09 7.87 -11.82
C CYS A 26 -10.69 9.03 -10.93
N GLU A 27 -10.85 10.28 -11.40
CA GLU A 27 -10.57 11.49 -10.61
C GLU A 27 -11.46 11.62 -9.38
N ARG A 28 -12.68 11.06 -9.42
CA ARG A 28 -13.60 11.08 -8.28
C ARG A 28 -13.01 10.44 -7.03
N ASP A 29 -12.35 9.30 -7.21
CA ASP A 29 -11.79 8.49 -6.12
C ASP A 29 -10.26 8.70 -5.99
N PHE A 30 -9.66 9.45 -6.93
CA PHE A 30 -8.27 9.90 -6.94
C PHE A 30 -8.17 11.32 -7.55
N PRO A 31 -8.41 12.40 -6.78
CA PRO A 31 -8.42 13.78 -7.30
C PRO A 31 -7.03 14.28 -7.71
N GLY A 32 -6.00 13.48 -7.47
CA GLY A 32 -4.61 13.79 -7.77
C GLY A 32 -3.76 13.84 -6.51
N TYR A 33 -2.51 13.42 -6.66
CA TYR A 33 -1.53 13.41 -5.59
C TYR A 33 -0.32 14.25 -6.00
N TYR A 34 0.14 15.12 -5.10
CA TYR A 34 1.33 15.93 -5.29
C TYR A 34 2.16 15.96 -4.01
N THR A 35 3.48 15.79 -4.14
CA THR A 35 4.44 15.97 -3.05
C THR A 35 5.76 16.51 -3.57
N TYR A 36 6.48 17.21 -2.70
CA TYR A 36 7.83 17.72 -2.93
C TYR A 36 8.80 17.32 -1.81
N GLU A 37 8.34 16.50 -0.85
CA GLU A 37 9.09 16.13 0.34
C GLU A 37 9.93 14.87 0.14
N ILE A 38 10.30 14.55 -1.11
CA ILE A 38 11.09 13.37 -1.45
C ILE A 38 12.55 13.77 -1.52
N GLY A 39 13.37 13.21 -0.63
CA GLY A 39 14.81 13.47 -0.57
C GLY A 39 15.58 12.92 -1.78
N PRO A 40 16.80 13.41 -2.05
CA PRO A 40 17.58 13.04 -3.24
C PRO A 40 18.09 11.59 -3.20
N MET A 41 18.11 10.99 -2.00
CA MET A 41 18.54 9.62 -1.75
C MET A 41 17.38 8.63 -1.60
N GLU A 42 16.13 9.11 -1.60
CA GLU A 42 14.98 8.22 -1.58
C GLU A 42 14.88 7.47 -2.91
N ARG A 43 14.38 6.23 -2.84
CA ARG A 43 14.22 5.32 -4.00
C ARG A 43 12.82 4.75 -4.09
N SER A 44 11.96 5.13 -3.16
CA SER A 44 10.59 4.68 -3.11
C SER A 44 9.70 5.71 -2.45
N HIS A 45 8.44 5.76 -2.86
CA HIS A 45 7.45 6.67 -2.28
C HIS A 45 6.08 6.00 -2.11
N ILE A 46 5.45 6.22 -0.95
CA ILE A 46 4.10 5.72 -0.66
C ILE A 46 3.12 6.87 -0.82
N ILE A 47 2.14 6.71 -1.72
CA ILE A 47 0.97 7.60 -1.75
C ILE A 47 0.13 7.30 -0.50
N PRO A 48 -0.20 8.31 0.32
CA PRO A 48 -1.06 8.13 1.47
C PRO A 48 -2.48 7.72 1.04
N ALA A 49 -3.26 7.13 1.94
CA ALA A 49 -4.63 6.71 1.61
C ALA A 49 -5.58 7.90 1.34
N MET A 50 -5.23 9.09 1.84
CA MET A 50 -6.04 10.29 1.74
C MET A 50 -5.17 11.53 1.52
N THR A 51 -5.75 12.57 0.95
CA THR A 51 -5.16 13.92 0.90
C THR A 51 -5.13 14.55 2.28
N THR A 52 -4.43 15.68 2.42
CA THR A 52 -4.46 16.51 3.65
C THR A 52 -5.85 17.00 4.01
N ASN A 53 -6.75 17.05 3.02
CA ASN A 53 -8.15 17.47 3.18
C ASN A 53 -9.10 16.27 3.37
N SER A 54 -8.57 15.06 3.63
CA SER A 54 -9.34 13.83 3.83
C SER A 54 -10.13 13.35 2.61
N GLU A 55 -9.72 13.73 1.40
CA GLU A 55 -10.23 13.14 0.16
C GLU A 55 -9.52 11.82 -0.12
N PRO A 56 -10.19 10.80 -0.67
CA PRO A 56 -9.57 9.52 -0.96
C PRO A 56 -8.48 9.64 -2.03
N LEU A 57 -7.42 8.84 -1.91
CA LEU A 57 -6.41 8.63 -2.94
C LEU A 57 -6.39 7.15 -3.34
N GLU A 58 -7.54 6.67 -3.81
CA GLU A 58 -7.75 5.27 -4.14
C GLU A 58 -7.36 5.00 -5.59
N ILE A 59 -6.36 4.15 -5.79
CA ILE A 59 -5.97 3.68 -7.12
C ILE A 59 -6.98 2.61 -7.54
N GLN A 60 -7.69 2.86 -8.63
CA GLN A 60 -8.74 2.00 -9.16
C GLN A 60 -8.22 1.14 -10.32
N HIS A 61 -8.83 -0.04 -10.50
CA HIS A 61 -8.62 -0.87 -11.68
C HIS A 61 -9.20 -0.20 -12.93
N ASP A 62 -8.63 -0.51 -14.10
CA ASP A 62 -9.04 0.05 -15.41
C ASP A 62 -8.87 1.58 -15.54
N CYS A 63 -8.26 2.20 -14.53
CA CYS A 63 -7.86 3.59 -14.55
C CYS A 63 -6.43 3.73 -15.05
N THR A 64 -6.19 4.77 -15.82
CA THR A 64 -4.86 5.17 -16.21
C THR A 64 -4.38 6.33 -15.37
N TYR A 65 -3.17 6.22 -14.85
CA TYR A 65 -2.52 7.26 -14.06
C TYR A 65 -1.28 7.77 -14.77
N LEU A 66 -1.17 9.09 -14.86
CA LEU A 66 0.05 9.77 -15.26
C LEU A 66 0.87 10.04 -14.00
N VAL A 67 2.04 9.42 -13.93
CA VAL A 67 3.00 9.60 -12.84
C VAL A 67 4.15 10.42 -13.40
N HIS A 68 4.32 11.63 -12.90
CA HIS A 68 5.35 12.56 -13.32
C HIS A 68 6.27 12.89 -12.16
N MET A 69 7.56 12.62 -12.34
CA MET A 69 8.59 12.91 -11.35
C MET A 69 9.59 13.90 -11.94
N HIS A 70 9.98 14.90 -11.15
CA HIS A 70 10.88 15.95 -11.59
C HIS A 70 11.90 16.27 -10.52
N SER A 71 13.16 16.45 -10.91
CA SER A 71 14.28 16.64 -10.00
C SER A 71 14.41 18.10 -9.59
N MET A 72 14.55 18.34 -8.28
CA MET A 72 14.87 19.64 -7.72
C MET A 72 16.39 19.88 -7.70
N PRO A 73 16.87 21.12 -7.91
CA PRO A 73 16.13 22.37 -8.09
C PRO A 73 15.96 22.77 -9.57
N TYR A 74 16.06 21.82 -10.50
CA TYR A 74 16.07 22.11 -11.93
C TYR A 74 14.74 22.76 -12.39
N PRO A 75 14.72 23.48 -13.53
CA PRO A 75 13.49 24.12 -14.01
C PRO A 75 12.37 23.13 -14.27
N TYR A 76 11.15 23.46 -13.81
CA TYR A 76 9.96 22.67 -14.10
C TYR A 76 9.67 22.66 -15.60
N GLY A 77 9.43 21.48 -16.17
CA GLY A 77 9.19 21.30 -17.60
C GLY A 77 10.44 21.02 -18.43
N ASP A 78 11.64 21.00 -17.83
CA ASP A 78 12.84 20.51 -18.52
C ASP A 78 12.81 18.97 -18.60
N PRO A 79 12.71 18.38 -19.81
CA PRO A 79 12.63 16.93 -19.98
C PRO A 79 13.91 16.19 -19.58
N ASN A 80 15.05 16.89 -19.45
CA ASN A 80 16.29 16.25 -18.98
C ASN A 80 16.26 15.94 -17.47
N PHE A 81 15.40 16.63 -16.72
CA PHE A 81 15.26 16.48 -15.27
C PHE A 81 13.88 15.98 -14.85
N ALA A 82 13.03 15.64 -15.82
CA ALA A 82 11.70 15.09 -15.64
C ALA A 82 11.58 13.70 -16.26
N THR A 83 10.75 12.86 -15.66
CA THR A 83 10.28 11.62 -16.28
C THR A 83 8.79 11.47 -16.03
N GLY A 84 8.10 10.90 -17.00
CA GLY A 84 6.67 10.65 -16.94
C GLY A 84 6.37 9.24 -17.42
N ILE A 85 5.59 8.50 -16.65
CA ILE A 85 5.03 7.23 -17.09
C ILE A 85 3.51 7.31 -17.08
N LYS A 86 2.90 6.70 -18.09
CA LYS A 86 1.46 6.47 -18.13
C LYS A 86 1.25 4.99 -17.80
N TYR A 87 0.59 4.71 -16.68
CA TYR A 87 0.36 3.35 -16.19
C TYR A 87 -1.13 3.08 -16.08
N MET A 88 -1.61 2.09 -16.82
CA MET A 88 -2.97 1.58 -16.68
C MET A 88 -2.96 0.48 -15.63
N VAL A 89 -3.76 0.65 -14.58
CA VAL A 89 -3.96 -0.40 -13.59
C VAL A 89 -4.77 -1.50 -14.25
N PRO A 90 -4.21 -2.71 -14.42
CA PRO A 90 -4.94 -3.76 -15.11
C PRO A 90 -6.17 -4.17 -14.28
N THR A 91 -7.24 -4.58 -14.96
CA THR A 91 -8.44 -5.18 -14.34
C THR A 91 -8.08 -6.31 -13.40
N CYS A 92 -7.04 -7.07 -13.77
CA CYS A 92 -6.58 -8.26 -13.08
C CYS A 92 -5.06 -8.26 -13.00
N ILE A 93 -4.51 -8.70 -11.87
CA ILE A 93 -3.07 -8.87 -11.70
C ILE A 93 -2.77 -10.35 -11.92
N GLU A 94 -1.97 -10.67 -12.95
CA GLU A 94 -1.58 -12.05 -13.27
C GLU A 94 -2.75 -13.01 -13.51
N GLY A 95 -3.87 -12.50 -14.05
CA GLY A 95 -5.08 -13.28 -14.30
C GLY A 95 -5.99 -13.46 -13.08
N TYR A 96 -5.59 -12.92 -11.93
CA TYR A 96 -6.40 -12.87 -10.73
C TYR A 96 -7.15 -11.55 -10.64
N CYS A 97 -8.48 -11.65 -10.63
CA CYS A 97 -9.39 -10.51 -10.65
C CYS A 97 -10.18 -10.46 -9.34
N SER A 98 -10.70 -9.30 -8.96
CA SER A 98 -11.62 -9.16 -7.81
C SER A 98 -13.02 -9.72 -8.09
N CYS A 99 -13.28 -10.18 -9.32
CA CYS A 99 -14.58 -10.68 -9.76
C CYS A 99 -14.84 -12.12 -9.30
N GLU A 100 -16.06 -12.39 -8.85
CA GLU A 100 -16.52 -13.68 -8.32
C GLU A 100 -16.42 -14.85 -9.32
N SER A 101 -16.30 -14.57 -10.62
CA SER A 101 -16.31 -15.55 -11.70
C SER A 101 -14.93 -16.03 -12.17
N GLN A 102 -13.83 -15.57 -11.57
CA GLN A 102 -12.47 -15.90 -12.00
C GLN A 102 -11.61 -16.41 -10.84
N ASN A 103 -10.47 -17.03 -11.16
CA ASN A 103 -9.50 -17.48 -10.14
C ASN A 103 -9.11 -16.27 -9.30
N VAL A 104 -9.44 -16.29 -8.02
CA VAL A 104 -9.03 -15.27 -7.05
C VAL A 104 -7.69 -15.70 -6.47
N VAL A 105 -6.79 -14.75 -6.17
CA VAL A 105 -5.60 -15.07 -5.36
C VAL A 105 -6.12 -15.74 -4.09
N PRO A 106 -5.69 -16.98 -3.75
CA PRO A 106 -6.22 -17.66 -2.59
C PRO A 106 -6.10 -16.78 -1.35
N ALA A 107 -7.14 -16.76 -0.51
CA ALA A 107 -7.03 -16.06 0.76
C ALA A 107 -6.08 -16.84 1.69
N ALA A 108 -5.42 -16.12 2.61
CA ALA A 108 -4.78 -16.78 3.75
C ALA A 108 -5.87 -17.48 4.59
N GLU A 109 -5.62 -18.74 4.91
CA GLU A 109 -6.50 -19.61 5.68
C GLU A 109 -5.94 -19.86 7.09
N ASN A 110 -6.78 -20.40 7.97
CA ASN A 110 -6.39 -20.77 9.35
C ASN A 110 -5.71 -19.65 10.14
N VAL A 111 -6.04 -18.39 9.83
CA VAL A 111 -5.47 -17.22 10.49
C VAL A 111 -5.89 -17.22 11.96
N SER A 112 -4.91 -17.40 12.84
CA SER A 112 -5.11 -17.36 14.29
C SER A 112 -4.12 -16.40 14.92
N VAL A 113 -4.60 -15.64 15.91
CA VAL A 113 -3.80 -14.67 16.64
C VAL A 113 -3.78 -15.08 18.11
N ARG A 114 -2.59 -15.25 18.67
CA ARG A 114 -2.39 -15.49 20.11
C ARG A 114 -1.55 -14.38 20.70
N THR A 115 -2.11 -13.66 21.66
CA THR A 115 -1.41 -12.61 22.38
C THR A 115 -0.77 -13.13 23.67
N TYR A 116 0.43 -12.66 23.98
CA TYR A 116 1.09 -12.94 25.26
C TYR A 116 1.92 -11.74 25.72
N GLN A 117 2.09 -11.64 27.04
CA GLN A 117 2.89 -10.61 27.68
C GLN A 117 4.34 -11.08 27.83
N LYS A 118 5.33 -10.29 27.37
CA LYS A 118 6.74 -10.60 27.57
C LYS A 118 7.56 -9.33 27.79
N GLY A 119 8.05 -9.12 29.01
CA GLY A 119 8.88 -7.96 29.34
C GLY A 119 8.13 -6.63 29.25
N GLY A 120 6.88 -6.59 29.75
CA GLY A 120 6.05 -5.37 29.73
C GLY A 120 5.39 -5.03 28.40
N THR A 121 5.69 -5.78 27.33
CA THR A 121 5.12 -5.57 25.99
C THR A 121 4.17 -6.69 25.60
N ILE A 122 3.07 -6.32 24.93
CA ILE A 122 2.15 -7.27 24.29
C ILE A 122 2.75 -7.71 22.96
N LYS A 123 2.87 -9.03 22.78
CA LYS A 123 3.25 -9.65 21.51
C LYS A 123 2.08 -10.46 20.97
N ALA A 124 1.90 -10.46 19.66
CA ALA A 124 0.99 -11.35 18.95
C ALA A 124 1.80 -12.36 18.14
N VAL A 125 1.44 -13.63 18.25
CA VAL A 125 1.81 -14.64 17.25
C VAL A 125 0.65 -14.75 16.28
N VAL A 126 0.93 -14.53 15.00
CA VAL A 126 -0.01 -14.79 13.92
C VAL A 126 0.42 -16.09 13.25
N SER A 127 -0.46 -17.08 13.28
CA SER A 127 -0.27 -18.34 12.56
C SER A 127 -1.27 -18.38 11.42
N TRP A 128 -0.80 -18.72 10.22
CA TRP A 128 -1.62 -18.72 9.02
C TRP A 128 -1.15 -19.80 8.05
N THR A 129 -2.02 -20.17 7.12
CA THR A 129 -1.69 -21.09 6.03
C THR A 129 -2.04 -20.42 4.73
N TYR A 130 -1.18 -20.57 3.74
CA TYR A 130 -1.44 -20.08 2.39
C TYR A 130 -1.22 -21.19 1.39
N PRO A 131 -2.21 -21.49 0.53
CA PRO A 131 -2.01 -22.42 -0.56
C PRO A 131 -1.14 -21.72 -1.62
N ALA A 132 0.18 -21.89 -1.46
CA ALA A 132 1.17 -21.27 -2.32
C ALA A 132 0.94 -21.61 -3.81
N ILE A 133 1.08 -20.60 -4.66
CA ILE A 133 0.95 -20.76 -6.12
C ILE A 133 2.34 -20.99 -6.70
N SER A 134 2.53 -22.12 -7.38
CA SER A 134 3.83 -22.49 -7.97
C SER A 134 4.30 -21.43 -8.98
N GLY A 135 5.54 -20.96 -8.82
CA GLY A 135 6.14 -19.97 -9.71
C GLY A 135 5.85 -18.51 -9.36
N HIS A 136 5.08 -18.24 -8.29
CA HIS A 136 4.71 -16.89 -7.87
C HIS A 136 5.16 -16.62 -6.43
N THR A 137 5.66 -15.41 -6.19
CA THR A 137 5.94 -14.90 -4.84
C THR A 137 4.89 -13.88 -4.45
N HIS A 138 4.11 -14.19 -3.41
CA HIS A 138 3.07 -13.30 -2.92
C HIS A 138 3.51 -12.62 -1.62
N GLN A 139 3.30 -11.31 -1.56
CA GLN A 139 3.59 -10.50 -0.39
C GLN A 139 2.30 -10.29 0.40
N PHE A 140 2.30 -10.68 1.67
CA PHE A 140 1.17 -10.47 2.57
C PHE A 140 1.46 -9.34 3.55
N ARG A 141 0.42 -8.54 3.77
CA ARG A 141 0.44 -7.43 4.73
C ARG A 141 -0.48 -7.76 5.89
N PHE A 142 0.09 -7.88 7.08
CA PHE A 142 -0.66 -8.02 8.32
C PHE A 142 -0.77 -6.65 9.01
N ASP A 143 -2.02 -6.17 9.11
CA ASP A 143 -2.38 -5.01 9.91
C ASP A 143 -3.17 -5.48 11.13
N LEU A 144 -2.66 -5.20 12.34
CA LEU A 144 -3.41 -5.42 13.57
C LEU A 144 -4.25 -4.18 13.87
N SER A 145 -5.56 -4.38 13.95
CA SER A 145 -6.52 -3.33 14.29
C SER A 145 -7.17 -3.62 15.63
N GLU A 146 -7.21 -2.63 16.52
CA GLU A 146 -8.02 -2.73 17.74
C GLU A 146 -9.50 -2.53 17.37
N ARG A 147 -10.36 -3.42 17.86
CA ARG A 147 -11.81 -3.21 17.83
C ARG A 147 -12.24 -2.74 19.20
N PHE A 148 -12.78 -1.53 19.28
CA PHE A 148 -13.44 -1.06 20.50
C PHE A 148 -14.61 -1.99 20.83
N TYR A 149 -14.44 -2.80 21.87
CA TYR A 149 -15.46 -3.73 22.35
C TYR A 149 -16.63 -3.01 23.07
N HIS A 150 -16.69 -1.66 23.03
CA HIS A 150 -17.59 -0.87 23.87
C HIS A 150 -18.69 -0.11 23.13
N ASN A 151 -18.81 -0.24 21.80
CA ASN A 151 -19.96 0.30 21.08
C ASN A 151 -20.77 -0.84 20.46
N HIS A 152 -21.99 -1.05 20.96
CA HIS A 152 -23.00 -1.98 20.44
C HIS A 152 -23.57 -1.51 19.08
N LEU A 153 -22.72 -1.03 18.17
CA LEU A 153 -23.10 -0.74 16.79
C LEU A 153 -22.97 -2.04 16.00
N ASN A 154 -24.11 -2.65 15.66
CA ASN A 154 -24.14 -3.79 14.75
C ASN A 154 -23.98 -3.28 13.32
N PHE A 155 -22.79 -3.44 12.75
CA PHE A 155 -22.55 -3.15 11.34
C PHE A 155 -23.12 -4.26 10.46
N ALA A 156 -23.78 -3.89 9.35
CA ALA A 156 -24.29 -4.84 8.37
C ALA A 156 -23.18 -5.70 7.75
N ASN A 157 -21.96 -5.16 7.66
CA ASN A 157 -20.75 -5.90 7.32
C ASN A 157 -19.81 -5.90 8.53
N PRO A 158 -19.52 -7.06 9.16
CA PRO A 158 -18.62 -7.15 10.30
C PRO A 158 -17.17 -6.79 9.98
N ASN A 159 -16.83 -6.52 8.71
CA ASN A 159 -15.53 -6.02 8.26
C ASN A 159 -15.50 -4.51 7.96
N ALA A 160 -16.61 -3.78 8.18
CA ALA A 160 -16.77 -2.39 7.76
C ALA A 160 -15.82 -1.39 8.44
N PHE A 161 -15.30 -1.70 9.63
CA PHE A 161 -14.30 -0.86 10.31
C PHE A 161 -13.16 -1.71 10.86
N LYS A 162 -11.95 -1.42 10.39
CA LYS A 162 -10.67 -1.85 10.96
C LYS A 162 -9.89 -0.58 11.32
N TYR A 163 -9.84 -0.21 12.60
CA TYR A 163 -9.01 0.93 13.03
C TYR A 163 -7.57 0.45 13.17
N ARG A 164 -6.67 0.98 12.35
CA ARG A 164 -5.24 0.70 12.46
C ARG A 164 -4.70 1.35 13.74
N ILE A 165 -3.93 0.61 14.53
CA ILE A 165 -3.17 1.20 15.64
C ILE A 165 -2.18 2.19 15.02
N ALA A 166 -2.32 3.48 15.34
CA ALA A 166 -1.72 4.60 14.60
C ALA A 166 -0.20 4.49 14.41
N ASP A 167 0.49 3.81 15.34
CA ASP A 167 1.95 3.68 15.35
C ASP A 167 2.47 2.29 14.96
N MET A 168 1.61 1.40 14.44
CA MET A 168 2.03 0.05 14.07
C MET A 168 2.36 -0.04 12.57
N PRO A 169 3.64 -0.20 12.19
CA PRO A 169 4.02 -0.45 10.81
C PRO A 169 3.48 -1.82 10.39
N SER A 170 2.99 -1.90 9.16
CA SER A 170 2.46 -3.14 8.63
C SER A 170 3.56 -4.19 8.55
N HIS A 171 3.25 -5.39 9.02
CA HIS A 171 4.21 -6.48 8.98
C HIS A 171 4.07 -7.18 7.63
N VAL A 172 5.15 -7.12 6.86
CA VAL A 172 5.26 -7.73 5.54
C VAL A 172 5.90 -9.09 5.70
N VAL A 173 5.26 -10.10 5.13
CA VAL A 173 5.82 -11.45 5.07
C VAL A 173 5.70 -11.97 3.64
N TYR A 174 6.69 -12.76 3.24
CA TYR A 174 6.70 -13.46 1.97
C TYR A 174 6.10 -14.85 2.21
N ALA A 175 5.14 -15.24 1.40
CA ALA A 175 4.48 -16.51 1.62
C ALA A 175 5.35 -17.70 1.21
N GLU A 176 5.65 -18.54 2.19
CA GLU A 176 6.02 -19.94 2.01
C GLU A 176 4.87 -20.83 2.53
N GLU A 177 4.84 -22.11 2.12
CA GLU A 177 3.84 -23.06 2.60
C GLU A 177 3.90 -23.17 4.13
N VAL A 178 2.80 -22.85 4.82
CA VAL A 178 2.66 -22.80 6.29
C VAL A 178 3.65 -21.82 6.95
N SER A 179 3.15 -20.67 7.38
CA SER A 179 3.99 -19.60 7.96
C SER A 179 3.52 -19.20 9.37
N VAL A 180 4.49 -18.93 10.24
CA VAL A 180 4.26 -18.48 11.63
C VAL A 180 5.09 -17.23 11.89
N ASP A 181 4.41 -16.14 12.23
CA ASP A 181 5.02 -14.83 12.38
C ASP A 181 4.78 -14.25 13.78
N ILE A 182 5.79 -13.57 14.32
CA ILE A 182 5.70 -12.89 15.61
C ILE A 182 5.67 -11.39 15.35
N ILE A 183 4.54 -10.79 15.69
CA ILE A 183 4.27 -9.36 15.55
C ILE A 183 4.36 -8.71 16.94
N LYS A 184 5.16 -7.64 17.07
CA LYS A 184 5.25 -6.86 18.31
C LYS A 184 4.20 -5.74 18.28
N ILE A 185 3.32 -5.70 19.28
CA ILE A 185 2.14 -4.81 19.25
C ILE A 185 2.41 -3.48 19.96
N LEU A 186 3.23 -3.47 21.01
CA LEU A 186 3.52 -2.29 21.82
C LEU A 186 5.00 -2.24 22.21
N ASP A 187 5.54 -1.03 22.30
CA ASP A 187 6.65 -0.65 23.19
C ASP A 187 6.10 0.25 24.31
#